data_AF-A0A967ZDF2-F1
#
_entry.id   AF-A0A967ZDF2-F1
#
_cell.length_a   1.000
_cell.length_b   1.000
_cell.length_c   1.000
_cell.angle_alpha   90.00
_cell.angle_beta   90.00
_cell.angle_gamma   90.00
#
_symmetry.space_group_name_H-M   'P 1'
#
loop_
_entity.id
_entity.type
_entity.pdbx_description
1 polymer ?
#
loop_
_entity_poly.entity_id
_entity_poly.type
_entity_poly.pdbx_seq_one_letter_code
_entity_poly.pdbx_strand_id
1 'polypeptide(L)' 'NSGGPLVDLYGRAVGMNTAITSPTGAYAGNGFAIPIALVTRVAEDLIEYGSLRRPLLGVSINTADEADAEVYGLNRIG' A
#
# COMPACT_ATOMS: atom_id res chain seq x y z
N ASN A 1 12.66 11.77 -4.72
CA ASN A 1 12.14 12.41 -3.49
C ASN A 1 11.55 11.33 -2.60
N SER A 2 12.41 10.55 -1.94
CA SER A 2 11.98 9.46 -1.06
C SER A 2 11.91 9.99 0.38
N GLY A 3 10.79 9.74 1.06
CA GLY A 3 10.56 10.08 2.47
C GLY A 3 9.74 11.36 2.72
N GLY A 4 9.52 12.20 1.71
CA GLY A 4 8.71 13.42 1.85
C GLY A 4 7.19 13.17 1.83
N PRO A 5 6.38 14.05 2.45
CA PRO A 5 4.93 13.93 2.42
C PRO A 5 4.38 14.19 1.00
N LEU A 6 3.42 13.37 0.60
CA LEU A 6 2.51 13.64 -0.51
C LEU A 6 1.30 14.40 0.06
N VAL A 7 0.98 15.57 -0.48
CA VAL A 7 -0.10 16.44 0.03
C VAL A 7 -1.18 16.65 -1.01
N ASP A 8 -2.42 16.84 -0.55
CA ASP A 8 -3.52 17.29 -1.39
C ASP A 8 -3.55 18.83 -1.55
N LEU A 9 -4.53 19.34 -2.31
CA LEU A 9 -4.69 20.78 -2.57
C LEU A 9 -5.00 21.61 -1.32
N TYR A 10 -5.38 20.97 -0.22
CA TYR A 10 -5.65 21.60 1.08
C TYR A 10 -4.44 21.52 2.02
N GLY A 11 -3.30 20.98 1.55
CA GLY A 11 -2.10 20.79 2.34
C GLY A 11 -2.17 19.62 3.32
N ARG A 12 -3.14 18.72 3.17
CA ARG A 12 -3.27 17.54 4.04
C ARG A 12 -2.35 16.43 3.53
N ALA A 13 -1.60 15.79 4.42
CA ALA A 13 -0.77 14.64 4.05
C ALA A 13 -1.66 13.45 3.67
N VAL A 14 -1.50 12.94 2.46
CA VAL A 14 -2.23 11.77 1.93
C VAL A 14 -1.31 10.55 1.75
N GLY A 15 0.00 10.74 1.78
CA GLY A 15 0.97 9.64 1.76
C GLY A 15 2.41 10.07 1.97
N MET A 16 3.33 9.13 1.81
CA MET A 16 4.78 9.35 1.83
C MET A 16 5.38 8.82 0.53
N ASN A 17 6.10 9.66 -0.21
CA ASN A 17 6.74 9.25 -1.47
C ASN A 17 7.85 8.23 -1.19
N THR A 18 7.81 7.06 -1.82
CA THR A 18 8.78 5.99 -1.53
C THR A 18 9.56 5.54 -2.76
N ALA A 19 8.90 5.35 -3.90
CA ALA A 19 9.55 4.87 -5.11
C ALA A 19 9.07 5.59 -6.37
N ILE A 20 9.96 5.68 -7.36
CA ILE A 20 9.64 6.00 -8.75
C ILE A 20 9.86 4.69 -9.52
N THR A 21 8.86 4.24 -10.28
CA THR A 21 9.09 3.15 -11.23
C THR A 21 9.50 3.76 -12.55
N SER A 22 10.73 3.50 -12.97
CA SER A 22 11.24 3.87 -14.28
C SER A 22 12.05 2.71 -14.88
N PRO A 23 11.75 2.27 -16.10
CA PRO A 23 12.57 1.30 -16.83
C PRO A 23 14.00 1.81 -17.12
N THR A 24 14.24 3.13 -17.07
CA THR A 24 15.48 3.77 -17.53
C THR A 24 16.14 4.67 -16.46
N GLY A 25 15.54 4.79 -15.28
CA GLY A 25 15.95 5.74 -14.23
C GLY A 25 15.43 7.17 -14.42
N ALA A 26 14.77 7.48 -15.54
CA ALA A 26 14.11 8.78 -15.78
C ALA A 26 12.64 8.77 -15.31
N TYR A 27 12.18 9.84 -14.65
CA TYR A 27 10.79 9.96 -14.19
C TYR A 27 9.81 9.89 -15.37
N ALA A 28 9.04 8.81 -15.46
CA ALA A 28 8.07 8.57 -16.53
C ALA A 28 6.64 9.00 -16.14
N GLY A 29 6.47 9.77 -15.06
CA GLY A 29 5.14 10.21 -14.58
C GLY A 29 4.51 9.30 -13.52
N ASN A 30 5.07 8.12 -13.24
CA ASN A 30 4.53 7.15 -12.28
C ASN A 30 5.36 7.13 -10.98
N GLY A 31 4.85 7.81 -9.95
CA GLY A 31 5.38 7.77 -8.59
C GLY A 31 4.48 6.92 -7.67
N PHE A 32 5.09 6.18 -6.76
CA PHE A 32 4.39 5.40 -5.75
C PHE A 32 4.57 6.03 -4.36
N ALA A 33 3.47 6.07 -3.61
CA ALA A 33 3.44 6.56 -2.25
C ALA A 33 2.82 5.52 -1.32
N ILE A 34 3.37 5.42 -0.10
CA ILE A 34 2.74 4.68 0.99
C ILE A 34 1.58 5.54 1.52
N PRO A 35 0.35 5.02 1.64
CA PRO A 35 -0.80 5.78 2.16
C PRO A 35 -0.56 6.28 3.59
N ILE A 36 -1.03 7.49 3.90
CA ILE A 36 -0.78 8.11 5.21
C ILE A 36 -1.31 7.26 6.38
N ALA A 37 -2.44 6.57 6.23
CA ALA A 37 -3.00 5.71 7.26
C ALA A 37 -2.04 4.56 7.67
N LEU A 38 -1.33 3.98 6.70
CA LEU A 38 -0.32 2.94 6.99
C LEU A 38 0.91 3.55 7.65
N VAL A 39 1.37 4.72 7.20
CA VAL A 39 2.48 5.44 7.82
C VAL A 39 2.19 5.75 9.28
N THR A 40 1.00 6.31 9.57
CA THR A 40 0.56 6.64 10.93
C THR A 40 0.56 5.41 11.82
N ARG A 41 -0.07 4.32 11.38
CA ARG A 41 -0.12 3.07 12.16
C ARG A 41 1.28 2.53 12.48
N VAL A 42 2.18 2.52 11.50
CA VAL A 42 3.55 2.04 11.69
C VAL A 42 4.32 2.96 12.64
N ALA A 43 4.18 4.28 12.50
CA ALA A 43 4.83 5.25 13.37
C ALA A 43 4.36 5.10 14.83
N GLU A 44 3.06 4.95 15.06
CA GLU A 44 2.48 4.68 16.38
C GLU A 44 3.06 3.41 17.01
N ASP A 45 3.07 2.29 16.29
CA ASP A 45 3.64 1.03 16.79
C ASP A 45 5.14 1.17 17.13
N LEU A 46 5.91 1.88 16.29
CA LEU A 46 7.34 2.10 16.54
C LEU A 46 7.60 3.02 17.74
N ILE A 47 6.78 4.06 17.93
CA ILE A 47 6.89 4.97 19.07
C ILE A 47 6.53 4.24 20.37
N GLU A 48 5.45 3.45 20.36
CA GLU A 48 4.92 2.81 21.57
C GLU A 48 5.69 1.54 21.96
N TYR A 49 6.08 0.71 20.99
CA TYR A 49 6.64 -0.62 21.25
C TYR A 49 8.07 -0.81 20.74
N GLY A 50 8.65 0.18 20.06
CA GLY A 50 9.96 0.07 19.41
C GLY A 50 9.99 -0.94 18.24
N SER A 51 8.84 -1.50 17.87
CA SER A 51 8.73 -2.52 16.83
C SER A 51 7.32 -2.57 16.24
N LEU A 52 7.23 -3.03 14.99
CA LEU A 52 5.95 -3.14 14.30
C LEU A 52 5.18 -4.38 14.76
N ARG A 53 3.92 -4.23 15.17
CA ARG A 53 3.06 -5.35 15.56
C ARG A 53 2.11 -5.70 14.42
N ARG A 54 2.39 -6.82 13.75
CA ARG A 54 1.56 -7.31 12.64
C ARG A 54 0.60 -8.40 13.14
N PRO A 55 -0.71 -8.13 13.27
CA PRO A 55 -1.67 -9.19 13.53
C PRO A 55 -1.73 -10.14 12.33
N LEU A 56 -1.86 -11.43 12.61
CA LEU A 56 -1.98 -12.48 11.60
C LEU A 56 -3.35 -13.15 11.74
N LEU A 57 -4.06 -13.30 10.64
CA LEU A 57 -5.34 -14.03 10.59
C LEU A 57 -5.13 -15.55 10.54
N GLY A 58 -3.94 -16.03 10.16
CA GLY A 58 -3.62 -17.46 10.08
C GLY A 58 -4.20 -18.18 8.85
N VAL A 59 -4.53 -17.43 7.79
CA VAL A 59 -5.04 -17.96 6.52
C VAL A 59 -4.07 -17.69 5.37
N SER A 60 -4.09 -18.56 4.36
CA SER A 60 -3.39 -18.33 3.09
C SER A 60 -4.33 -17.67 2.11
N ILE A 61 -3.86 -16.61 1.44
CA ILE A 61 -4.63 -15.87 0.43
C ILE A 61 -3.97 -16.15 -0.91
N ASN A 62 -4.77 -16.59 -1.88
CA ASN A 62 -4.38 -16.69 -3.28
C ASN A 62 -5.12 -15.61 -4.08
N THR A 63 -4.48 -15.12 -5.14
CA THR A 63 -5.16 -14.25 -6.11
C THR A 63 -6.27 -15.04 -6.77
N ALA A 64 -7.48 -14.51 -6.75
CA ALA A 64 -8.60 -15.11 -7.47
C ALA A 64 -8.58 -14.65 -8.93
N ASP A 65 -8.81 -15.58 -9.85
CA ASP A 65 -9.02 -15.29 -11.27
C ASP A 65 -10.41 -15.72 -11.75
N GLU A 66 -10.74 -15.41 -13.00
CA GLU A 66 -12.09 -15.63 -13.53
C GLU A 66 -12.49 -17.12 -13.56
N ALA A 67 -11.52 -18.03 -13.65
CA ALA A 67 -11.78 -19.47 -13.60
C ALA A 67 -12.18 -19.91 -12.18
N ASP A 68 -11.64 -19.26 -11.14
CA ASP A 68 -12.08 -19.48 -9.76
C ASP A 68 -13.56 -19.13 -9.56
N ALA A 69 -14.09 -18.09 -10.24
CA ALA A 69 -15.51 -17.74 -10.13
C ALA A 69 -16.41 -18.86 -10.62
N GLU A 70 -16.06 -19.50 -11.74
CA GLU A 70 -16.83 -20.63 -12.27
C GLU A 70 -16.79 -21.83 -11.32
N VAL A 71 -15.60 -22.16 -10.80
CA VAL A 71 -15.40 -23.29 -9.86
C VAL A 71 -16.15 -23.08 -8.55
N TYR A 72 -16.14 -21.86 -8.02
CA TYR A 72 -16.78 -21.53 -6.73
C TYR A 72 -18.20 -20.96 -6.86
N GLY A 73 -18.75 -20.87 -8.08
CA GLY A 73 -20.10 -20.36 -8.32
C GLY A 73 -20.29 -18.87 -8.00
N LEU A 74 -19.25 -18.07 -8.17
CA LEU A 74 -19.29 -16.62 -7.93
C LEU A 74 -19.77 -15.89 -9.19
N ASN A 75 -20.59 -14.86 -9.01
CA ASN A 75 -21.13 -14.07 -10.14
C ASN A 75 -20.06 -13.26 -10.89
N ARG A 76 -18.92 -12.96 -10.25
CA ARG A 76 -17.74 -12.27 -10.80
C ARG A 76 -16.59 -12.25 -9.79
N ILE A 77 -15.37 -12.05 -10.27
CA ILE A 77 -14.23 -11.63 -9.44
C ILE A 77 -14.21 -10.09 -9.38
N GLY A 78 -13.79 -9.53 -8.24
CA GLY A 78 -13.70 -8.08 -8.01
C GLY A 78 -12.33 -7.50 -8.34
#